data_AF-A0A2D6A300-F1
#
_entry.id   AF-A0A2D6A300-F1
#
_cell.length_a   1.000
_cell.length_b   1.000
_cell.length_c   1.000
_cell.angle_alpha   90.00
_cell.angle_beta   90.00
_cell.angle_gamma   90.00
#
_symmetry.space_group_name_H-M   'P 1'
#
loop_
_entity.id
_entity.type
_entity.pdbx_description
1 polymer ?
#
loop_
_entity_poly.entity_id
_entity_poly.type
_entity_poly.pdbx_seq_one_letter_code
_entity_poly.pdbx_strand_id
1 'polypeptide(L)'
;MIFAGCPACSATTPNYQEEGLAALEAANYTEALRLLRLSIGQSQDAPELRRLVSDVYVLALIDQQREHVFAGANVRALEVLARVLERDPDNHIAMAWRMKARGARGAELTTEGETLLAADRLDEAQAKFQEALEFVPGDERARRGLRDLAATYRDKRRHAVAQMRLALLAREQLDWVRVAYHARVAFDADPTREDAKELEHLGQRKVADDHREWARQQQLASNWGGAGKSWRRAAQLAKKAGLEWVAEAEKNAEAMEREAKAHALFHRAETKISGRYFDKARKLIAEADPLCRVDRSYLNELQRFLLNRERAAALEAAHLSMLAYNLEKALKQYTALAKEGDDGTAAEKVKEIQAALQKCGQLYEEAAKAQAGGDLAKARSLWQEILATHPHYKDVPALFAATGKTDAK
;
A
#
# COMPACT_ATOMS: atom_id res chain seq x y z
N MET A 1 9.93 91.12 33.18
CA MET A 1 9.61 89.72 32.83
C MET A 1 10.17 88.83 33.94
N ILE A 2 9.33 87.93 34.44
CA ILE A 2 9.52 87.13 35.65
C ILE A 2 10.47 85.96 35.34
N PHE A 3 11.64 85.92 35.99
CA PHE A 3 12.49 84.74 36.08
C PHE A 3 12.17 84.04 37.41
N ALA A 4 11.40 82.95 37.33
CA ALA A 4 11.19 82.05 38.47
C ALA A 4 12.48 81.25 38.70
N GLY A 5 13.13 81.46 39.84
CA GLY A 5 14.28 80.68 40.28
C GLY A 5 13.85 79.29 40.75
N CYS A 6 14.28 78.25 40.04
CA CYS A 6 14.21 76.87 40.53
C CYS A 6 15.07 76.75 41.80
N PRO A 7 14.54 76.19 42.91
CA PRO A 7 15.37 75.83 44.05
C PRO A 7 16.38 74.79 43.59
N ALA A 8 17.67 75.07 43.84
CA ALA A 8 18.73 74.11 43.64
C ALA A 8 18.49 72.92 44.59
N CYS A 9 17.88 71.85 44.09
CA CYS A 9 17.94 70.55 44.73
C CYS A 9 19.41 70.16 44.78
N SER A 10 20.07 70.38 45.92
CA SER A 10 21.34 69.76 46.25
C SER A 10 21.09 68.27 46.40
N ALA A 11 21.08 67.55 45.28
CA ALA A 11 21.02 66.10 45.26
C ALA A 11 22.24 65.60 46.03
N THR A 12 22.02 65.04 47.20
CA THR A 12 23.05 64.35 47.98
C THR A 12 23.60 63.26 47.07
N THR A 13 24.86 63.39 46.64
CA THR A 13 25.50 62.38 45.82
C THR A 13 25.48 61.06 46.61
N PRO A 14 24.86 59.99 46.07
CA PRO A 14 24.75 58.74 46.80
C PRO A 14 26.14 58.21 47.16
N ASN A 15 26.32 57.84 48.43
CA ASN A 15 27.58 57.28 48.92
C ASN A 15 27.62 55.78 48.58
N TYR A 16 27.94 55.48 47.32
CA TYR A 16 27.95 54.10 46.81
C TYR A 16 28.87 53.15 47.59
N GLN A 17 29.90 53.66 48.27
CA GLN A 17 30.79 52.83 49.09
C GLN A 17 30.08 52.34 50.36
N GLU A 18 29.43 53.23 51.11
CA GLU A 18 28.68 52.87 52.32
C GLU A 18 27.51 51.93 51.99
N GLU A 19 26.75 52.24 50.93
CA GLU A 19 25.66 51.37 50.47
C GLU A 19 26.18 50.00 50.02
N GLY A 20 27.33 49.95 49.34
CA GLY A 20 27.97 48.71 48.91
C GLY A 20 28.45 47.85 50.07
N LEU A 21 29.00 48.47 51.14
CA LEU A 21 29.38 47.77 52.37
C LEU A 21 28.16 47.27 53.14
N ALA A 22 27.09 48.05 53.22
CA ALA A 22 25.83 47.60 53.84
C ALA A 22 25.19 46.42 53.08
N ALA A 23 25.22 46.44 51.74
CA ALA A 23 24.77 45.32 50.93
C ALA A 23 25.63 44.07 51.14
N LEU A 24 26.95 44.24 51.33
CA LEU A 24 27.88 43.15 51.64
C LEU A 24 27.57 42.53 53.01
N GLU A 25 27.33 43.35 54.03
CA GLU A 25 26.90 42.89 55.36
C GLU A 25 25.56 42.13 55.32
N ALA A 26 24.65 42.55 54.44
CA ALA A 26 23.39 41.86 54.17
C ALA A 26 23.52 40.60 53.30
N ALA A 27 24.74 40.19 52.95
CA ALA A 27 25.04 39.08 52.03
C ALA A 27 24.41 39.22 50.62
N ASN A 28 24.08 40.44 50.21
CA ASN A 28 23.61 40.72 48.85
C ASN A 28 24.81 41.05 47.95
N TYR A 29 25.59 40.02 47.63
CA TYR A 29 26.89 40.17 46.96
C TYR A 29 26.79 40.76 45.56
N THR A 30 25.72 40.46 44.82
CA THR A 30 25.46 41.01 43.49
C THR A 30 25.27 42.53 43.55
N GLU A 31 24.48 42.99 44.51
CA GLU A 31 24.24 44.43 44.70
C GLU A 31 25.46 45.14 45.28
N ALA A 32 26.13 44.51 46.26
CA ALA A 32 27.39 45.02 46.82
C ALA A 32 28.45 45.21 45.72
N LEU A 33 28.63 44.22 44.84
CA LEU A 33 29.55 44.30 43.72
C LEU A 33 29.20 45.45 42.77
N ARG A 34 27.92 45.65 42.47
CA ARG A 34 27.43 46.72 41.59
C ARG A 34 27.78 48.10 42.18
N LEU A 35 27.45 48.32 43.45
CA LEU A 35 27.67 49.58 44.16
C LEU A 35 29.16 49.88 44.34
N LEU A 36 29.96 48.91 44.75
CA LEU A 36 31.41 49.09 44.92
C LEU A 36 32.14 49.36 43.60
N ARG A 37 31.69 48.76 42.47
CA ARG A 37 32.21 49.10 41.13
C ARG A 37 31.92 50.54 40.73
N LEU A 38 30.73 51.06 41.07
CA LEU A 38 30.41 52.47 40.84
C LEU A 38 31.30 53.40 41.67
N SER A 39 31.59 53.02 42.92
CA SER A 39 32.52 53.75 43.79
C SER A 39 33.96 53.80 43.24
N ILE A 40 34.47 52.71 42.66
CA ILE A 40 35.78 52.71 41.97
C ILE A 40 35.80 53.73 40.82
N GLY A 41 34.70 53.88 40.08
CA GLY A 41 34.60 54.86 38.99
C GLY A 41 34.73 56.31 39.46
N GLN A 42 34.50 56.60 40.75
CA GLN A 42 34.58 57.93 41.34
C GLN A 42 35.93 58.20 42.03
N SER A 43 36.69 57.16 42.35
CA SER A 43 37.95 57.25 43.10
C SER A 43 39.16 56.97 42.19
N GLN A 44 40.01 57.98 41.93
CA GLN A 44 41.15 57.84 41.01
C GLN A 44 42.26 56.92 41.54
N ASP A 45 42.38 56.71 42.85
CA ASP A 45 43.40 55.81 43.43
C ASP A 45 42.94 55.18 44.76
N ALA A 46 42.37 53.97 44.67
CA ALA A 46 41.88 53.23 45.82
C ALA A 46 42.25 51.73 45.70
N PRO A 47 43.51 51.34 45.97
CA PRO A 47 43.97 49.96 45.82
C PRO A 47 43.24 48.99 46.77
N GLU A 48 42.90 49.44 47.98
CA GLU A 48 42.11 48.66 48.94
C GLU A 48 40.69 48.38 48.42
N LEU A 49 40.04 49.39 47.84
CA LEU A 49 38.72 49.23 47.24
C LEU A 49 38.75 48.27 46.04
N ARG A 50 39.83 48.29 45.24
CA ARG A 50 40.02 47.32 44.15
C ARG A 50 40.20 45.90 44.65
N ARG A 51 40.91 45.69 45.78
CA ARG A 51 41.02 44.38 46.44
C ARG A 51 39.65 43.93 46.94
N LEU A 52 38.94 44.78 47.68
CA LEU A 52 37.59 44.50 48.18
C LEU A 52 36.63 44.14 47.03
N VAL A 53 36.63 44.87 45.92
CA VAL A 53 35.81 44.54 44.75
C VAL A 53 36.17 43.20 44.12
N SER A 54 37.45 42.81 44.15
CA SER A 54 37.87 41.48 43.71
C SER A 54 37.34 40.38 44.64
N ASP A 55 37.37 40.60 45.95
CA ASP A 55 36.88 39.64 46.95
C ASP A 55 35.35 39.50 46.88
N VAL A 56 34.63 40.63 46.79
CA VAL A 56 33.17 40.66 46.63
C VAL A 56 32.74 40.05 45.30
N TYR A 57 33.53 40.20 44.24
CA TYR A 57 33.28 39.51 42.96
C TYR A 57 33.34 37.99 43.11
N VAL A 58 34.32 37.46 43.84
CA VAL A 58 34.40 36.02 44.14
C VAL A 58 33.19 35.56 44.95
N LEU A 59 32.79 36.31 45.97
CA LEU A 59 31.59 36.01 46.77
C LEU A 59 30.32 36.01 45.93
N ALA A 60 30.14 37.01 45.05
CA ALA A 60 29.00 37.10 44.16
C ALA A 60 28.92 35.91 43.18
N LEU A 61 30.06 35.46 42.63
CA LEU A 61 30.09 34.26 41.78
C LEU A 61 29.79 32.98 42.58
N ILE A 62 30.28 32.84 43.81
CA ILE A 62 29.94 31.71 44.68
C ILE A 62 28.44 31.69 44.97
N ASP A 63 27.83 32.84 45.21
CA ASP A 63 26.39 32.93 45.46
C ASP A 63 25.56 32.56 44.22
N GLN A 64 25.92 33.10 43.05
CA GLN A 64 25.31 32.73 41.76
C GLN A 64 25.44 31.22 41.47
N GLN A 65 26.59 30.62 41.79
CA GLN A 65 26.81 29.19 41.63
C GLN A 65 25.85 28.35 42.49
N ARG A 66 25.58 28.78 43.73
CA ARG A 66 24.66 28.07 44.63
C ARG A 66 23.27 28.03 44.03
N GLU A 67 22.79 29.16 43.49
CA GLU A 67 21.51 29.22 42.78
C GLU A 67 21.45 28.21 41.64
N HIS A 68 22.51 28.13 40.82
CA HIS A 68 22.57 27.17 39.73
C HIS A 68 22.56 25.71 40.20
N VAL A 69 23.27 25.35 41.28
CA VAL A 69 23.23 23.98 41.82
C VAL A 69 21.86 23.65 42.40
N PHE A 70 21.22 24.57 43.12
CA PHE A 70 19.87 24.35 43.65
C PHE A 70 18.81 24.25 42.56
N ALA A 71 19.00 24.94 41.43
CA ALA A 71 18.16 24.80 40.25
C ALA A 71 18.47 23.54 39.41
N GLY A 72 19.43 22.70 39.81
CA GLY A 72 19.88 21.54 39.04
C GLY A 72 20.69 21.88 37.78
N ALA A 73 21.02 23.15 37.56
CA ALA A 73 21.79 23.63 36.41
C ALA A 73 23.31 23.42 36.62
N ASN A 74 23.71 22.16 36.85
CA ASN A 74 25.08 21.79 37.24
C ASN A 74 26.15 22.25 36.23
N VAL A 75 25.85 22.25 34.92
CA VAL A 75 26.78 22.73 33.89
C VAL A 75 27.07 24.23 34.05
N ARG A 76 26.02 25.05 34.23
CA ARG A 76 26.18 26.50 34.46
C ARG A 76 26.90 26.77 35.79
N ALA A 77 26.62 25.98 36.82
CA ALA A 77 27.35 26.07 38.08
C ALA A 77 28.86 25.82 37.88
N LEU A 78 29.24 24.83 37.07
CA LEU A 78 30.64 24.53 36.76
C LEU A 78 31.33 25.65 35.97
N GLU A 79 30.62 26.30 35.05
CA GLU A 79 31.12 27.48 34.32
C GLU A 79 31.41 28.66 35.26
N VAL A 80 30.50 28.94 36.20
CA VAL A 80 30.68 29.99 37.21
C VAL A 80 31.87 29.67 38.12
N LEU A 81 31.99 28.42 38.57
CA LEU A 81 33.12 27.98 39.41
C LEU A 81 34.46 28.04 38.70
N ALA A 82 34.49 27.79 37.40
CA ALA A 82 35.71 27.95 36.60
C ALA A 82 36.20 29.40 36.64
N ARG A 83 35.30 30.39 36.56
CA ARG A 83 35.65 31.82 36.68
C ARG A 83 36.17 32.20 38.07
N VAL A 84 35.62 31.58 39.12
CA VAL A 84 36.14 31.77 40.49
C VAL A 84 37.58 31.25 40.58
N LEU A 85 37.82 30.03 40.13
CA LEU A 85 39.13 29.37 40.20
C LEU A 85 40.17 29.99 39.25
N GLU A 86 39.75 30.63 38.16
CA GLU A 86 40.63 31.43 37.31
C GLU A 86 41.19 32.64 38.07
N ARG A 87 40.40 33.21 38.99
CA ARG A 87 40.77 34.39 39.76
C ARG A 87 41.49 34.06 41.07
N ASP A 88 41.01 33.03 41.74
CA ASP A 88 41.52 32.52 43.02
C ASP A 88 41.67 30.99 42.93
N PRO A 89 42.81 30.50 42.41
CA PRO A 89 43.03 29.07 42.19
C PRO A 89 42.99 28.23 43.47
N ASP A 90 43.27 28.83 44.64
CA ASP A 90 43.35 28.14 45.93
C ASP A 90 42.03 28.22 46.73
N ASN A 91 40.96 28.69 46.10
CA ASN A 91 39.65 28.82 46.73
C ASN A 91 39.03 27.45 47.07
N HIS A 92 39.28 26.96 48.29
CA HIS A 92 38.80 25.67 48.77
C HIS A 92 37.27 25.52 48.73
N ILE A 93 36.51 26.61 48.90
CA ILE A 93 35.04 26.62 48.81
C ILE A 93 34.62 26.32 47.37
N ALA A 94 35.19 27.02 46.38
CA ALA A 94 34.90 26.80 44.96
C ALA A 94 35.33 25.40 44.51
N MET A 95 36.49 24.90 44.97
CA MET A 95 36.90 23.52 44.71
C MET A 95 35.89 22.50 45.25
N ALA A 96 35.40 22.67 46.49
CA ALA A 96 34.41 21.78 47.09
C ALA A 96 33.08 21.80 46.32
N TRP A 97 32.58 22.99 45.95
CA TRP A 97 31.37 23.12 45.13
C TRP A 97 31.54 22.56 43.72
N ARG A 98 32.73 22.68 43.13
CA ARG A 98 33.05 22.08 41.82
C ARG A 98 32.99 20.56 41.89
N MET A 99 33.57 19.96 42.93
CA MET A 99 33.47 18.52 43.16
C MET A 99 32.01 18.09 43.33
N LYS A 100 31.20 18.84 44.09
CA LYS A 100 29.78 18.57 44.29
C LYS A 100 28.96 18.67 43.00
N ALA A 101 29.14 19.73 42.21
CA ALA A 101 28.43 19.94 40.95
C ALA A 101 28.84 18.91 39.88
N ARG A 102 30.12 18.53 39.80
CA ARG A 102 30.59 17.43 38.95
C ARG A 102 29.95 16.10 39.37
N GLY A 103 29.90 15.82 40.68
CA GLY A 103 29.24 14.65 41.23
C GLY A 103 27.76 14.56 40.85
N ALA A 104 27.02 15.66 41.02
CA ALA A 104 25.60 15.74 40.68
C ALA A 104 25.35 15.54 39.17
N ARG A 105 26.16 16.17 38.31
CA ARG A 105 26.05 15.99 36.85
C ARG A 105 26.40 14.57 36.41
N GLY A 106 27.46 13.97 36.97
CA GLY A 106 27.83 12.59 36.69
C GLY A 106 26.72 11.60 37.08
N ALA A 107 26.06 11.81 38.23
CA ALA A 107 24.95 10.99 38.67
C ALA A 107 23.70 11.11 37.77
N GLU A 108 23.39 12.32 37.30
CA GLU A 108 22.32 12.59 36.34
C GLU A 108 22.58 11.85 35.01
N LEU A 109 23.76 12.03 34.42
CA LEU A 109 24.17 11.35 33.18
C LEU A 109 24.17 9.82 33.31
N THR A 110 24.58 9.30 34.47
CA THR A 110 24.52 7.87 34.76
C THR A 110 23.07 7.36 34.77
N THR A 111 22.15 8.13 35.34
CA THR A 111 20.71 7.78 35.37
C THR A 111 20.09 7.84 33.97
N GLU A 112 20.49 8.84 33.15
CA GLU A 112 20.12 8.89 31.73
C GLU A 112 20.65 7.65 30.97
N GLY A 113 21.91 7.28 31.18
CA GLY A 113 22.53 6.10 30.58
C GLY A 113 21.82 4.80 30.96
N GLU A 114 21.47 4.62 32.24
CA GLU A 114 20.70 3.48 32.74
C GLU A 114 19.32 3.41 32.06
N THR A 115 18.65 4.56 31.88
CA THR A 115 17.34 4.65 31.21
C THR A 115 17.45 4.30 29.73
N LEU A 116 18.49 4.78 29.04
CA LEU A 116 18.74 4.47 27.62
C LEU A 116 19.09 3.00 27.41
N LEU A 117 19.88 2.41 28.32
CA LEU A 117 20.21 0.99 28.31
C LEU A 117 18.95 0.13 28.47
N ALA A 118 18.06 0.49 29.40
CA ALA A 118 16.78 -0.20 29.59
C ALA A 118 15.85 -0.08 28.37
N ALA A 119 15.98 0.99 27.59
CA ALA A 119 15.26 1.19 26.33
C ALA A 119 15.96 0.57 25.10
N ASP A 120 17.00 -0.24 25.29
CA ASP A 120 17.84 -0.86 24.24
C ASP A 120 18.51 0.14 23.27
N ARG A 121 18.69 1.41 23.69
CA ARG A 121 19.39 2.46 22.94
C ARG A 121 20.87 2.46 23.31
N LEU A 122 21.56 1.40 22.93
CA LEU A 122 22.90 1.06 23.44
C LEU A 122 23.97 2.13 23.13
N ASP A 123 24.03 2.65 21.90
CA ASP A 123 25.08 3.62 21.52
C ASP A 123 24.94 4.93 22.31
N GLU A 124 23.71 5.39 22.53
CA GLU A 124 23.42 6.58 23.32
C GLU A 124 23.69 6.35 24.81
N ALA A 125 23.33 5.17 25.32
CA ALA A 125 23.65 4.79 26.70
C ALA A 125 25.16 4.78 26.93
N GLN A 126 25.94 4.24 25.99
CA GLN A 126 27.39 4.23 26.05
C GLN A 126 27.95 5.66 26.12
N ALA A 127 27.47 6.56 25.25
CA ALA A 127 27.90 7.95 25.25
C ALA A 127 27.62 8.63 26.59
N LYS A 128 26.44 8.40 27.19
CA LYS A 128 26.07 8.98 28.50
C LYS A 128 26.91 8.47 29.64
N PHE A 129 27.21 7.17 29.68
CA PHE A 129 28.12 6.62 30.70
C PHE A 129 29.56 7.14 30.53
N GLN A 130 30.03 7.33 29.30
CA GLN A 130 31.34 7.93 29.04
C GLN A 130 31.38 9.40 29.48
N GLU A 131 30.37 10.19 29.13
CA GLU A 131 30.23 11.59 29.58
C GLU A 131 30.21 11.68 31.11
N ALA A 132 29.46 10.79 31.79
CA ALA A 132 29.45 10.72 33.25
C ALA A 132 30.85 10.50 33.85
N LEU A 133 31.67 9.64 33.24
CA LEU A 133 33.03 9.36 33.68
C LEU A 133 34.00 10.52 33.41
N GLU A 134 33.71 11.39 32.44
CA GLU A 134 34.47 12.64 32.25
C GLU A 134 34.26 13.60 33.43
N PHE A 135 33.06 13.61 34.03
CA PHE A 135 32.77 14.39 35.24
C PHE A 135 33.30 13.71 36.50
N VAL A 136 33.10 12.41 36.64
CA VAL A 136 33.46 11.61 37.83
C VAL A 136 34.19 10.32 37.41
N PRO A 137 35.52 10.34 37.22
CA PRO A 137 36.28 9.19 36.70
C PRO A 137 36.18 7.90 37.52
N GLY A 138 35.83 8.01 38.80
CA GLY A 138 35.66 6.91 39.75
C GLY A 138 34.20 6.49 39.97
N ASP A 139 33.24 6.93 39.16
CA ASP A 139 31.84 6.55 39.32
C ASP A 139 31.62 5.06 39.03
N GLU A 140 31.46 4.27 40.09
CA GLU A 140 31.25 2.82 40.00
C GLU A 140 29.90 2.43 39.38
N ARG A 141 28.88 3.31 39.42
CA ARG A 141 27.61 3.06 38.71
C ARG A 141 27.79 3.20 37.21
N ALA A 142 28.42 4.28 36.74
CA ALA A 142 28.70 4.47 35.31
C ALA A 142 29.59 3.34 34.75
N ARG A 143 30.64 2.95 35.49
CA ARG A 143 31.50 1.80 35.13
C ARG A 143 30.73 0.48 35.07
N ARG A 144 29.80 0.25 36.00
CA ARG A 144 28.91 -0.92 35.97
C ARG A 144 28.01 -0.88 34.73
N GLY A 145 27.41 0.27 34.43
CA GLY A 145 26.60 0.47 33.22
C GLY A 145 27.36 0.11 31.92
N LEU A 146 28.63 0.52 31.79
CA LEU A 146 29.47 0.13 30.66
C LEU A 146 29.77 -1.38 30.61
N ARG A 147 29.96 -2.04 31.77
CA ARG A 147 30.14 -3.51 31.83
C ARG A 147 28.86 -4.24 31.41
N ASP A 148 27.71 -3.76 31.87
CA ASP A 148 26.40 -4.34 31.54
C ASP A 148 26.11 -4.17 30.04
N LEU A 149 26.37 -2.99 29.49
CA LEU A 149 26.29 -2.70 28.06
C LEU A 149 27.22 -3.61 27.22
N ALA A 150 28.46 -3.84 27.69
CA ALA A 150 29.37 -4.79 27.05
C ALA A 150 28.88 -6.25 27.15
N ALA A 151 28.14 -6.62 28.20
CA ALA A 151 27.47 -7.91 28.27
C ALA A 151 26.33 -8.00 27.25
N THR A 152 25.48 -6.98 27.16
CA THR A 152 24.38 -6.91 26.17
C THR A 152 24.90 -7.02 24.74
N TYR A 153 25.96 -6.29 24.36
CA TYR A 153 26.56 -6.44 23.03
C TYR A 153 27.09 -7.86 22.78
N ARG A 154 27.72 -8.50 23.77
CA ARG A 154 28.20 -9.89 23.62
C ARG A 154 27.04 -10.85 23.40
N ASP A 155 25.93 -10.68 24.09
CA ASP A 155 24.75 -11.53 23.93
C ASP A 155 24.06 -11.29 22.59
N LYS A 156 23.92 -10.03 22.14
CA LYS A 156 23.45 -9.71 20.78
C LYS A 156 24.33 -10.32 19.70
N ARG A 157 25.66 -10.24 19.83
CA ARG A 157 26.61 -10.89 18.90
C ARG A 157 26.48 -12.42 18.88
N ARG A 158 26.31 -13.04 20.06
CA ARG A 158 26.04 -14.50 20.14
C ARG A 158 24.74 -14.86 19.44
N HIS A 159 23.69 -14.06 19.64
CA HIS A 159 22.43 -14.22 18.93
C HIS A 159 22.62 -14.09 17.42
N ALA A 160 23.33 -13.06 16.95
CA ALA A 160 23.65 -12.86 15.54
C ALA A 160 24.39 -14.07 14.94
N VAL A 161 25.38 -14.63 15.65
CA VAL A 161 26.09 -15.85 15.23
C VAL A 161 25.14 -17.05 15.13
N ALA A 162 24.24 -17.24 16.08
CA ALA A 162 23.26 -18.32 16.05
C ALA A 162 22.31 -18.17 14.85
N GLN A 163 21.79 -16.97 14.61
CA GLN A 163 20.91 -16.67 13.46
C GLN A 163 21.65 -16.86 12.13
N MET A 164 22.91 -16.43 12.04
CA MET A 164 23.70 -16.64 10.83
C MET A 164 23.89 -18.13 10.52
N ARG A 165 24.11 -18.98 11.53
CA ARG A 165 24.17 -20.44 11.33
C ARG A 165 22.84 -20.99 10.79
N LEU A 166 21.70 -20.52 11.29
CA LEU A 166 20.39 -20.89 10.76
C LEU A 166 20.18 -20.41 9.31
N ALA A 167 20.66 -19.22 8.96
CA ALA A 167 20.63 -18.72 7.59
C ALA A 167 21.46 -19.60 6.64
N LEU A 168 22.63 -20.05 7.07
CA LEU A 168 23.48 -20.96 6.29
C LEU A 168 22.85 -22.35 6.11
N LEU A 169 22.26 -22.92 7.16
CA LEU A 169 21.52 -24.18 7.07
C LEU A 169 20.30 -24.07 6.12
N ALA A 170 19.56 -22.96 6.20
CA ALA A 170 18.45 -22.69 5.29
C ALA A 170 18.92 -22.57 3.83
N ARG A 171 20.12 -22.01 3.61
CA ARG A 171 20.73 -21.90 2.29
C ARG A 171 21.07 -23.27 1.71
N GLU A 172 21.58 -24.20 2.50
CA GLU A 172 21.81 -25.59 2.08
C GLU A 172 20.52 -26.30 1.67
N GLN A 173 19.40 -25.95 2.32
CA GLN A 173 18.06 -26.46 2.02
C GLN A 173 17.38 -25.72 0.85
N LEU A 174 18.03 -24.71 0.26
CA LEU A 174 17.46 -23.82 -0.75
C LEU A 174 16.18 -23.08 -0.28
N ASP A 175 15.98 -22.93 1.03
CA ASP A 175 14.88 -22.15 1.60
C ASP A 175 15.27 -20.67 1.70
N TRP A 176 15.24 -19.99 0.56
CA TRP A 176 15.67 -18.59 0.44
C TRP A 176 14.86 -17.60 1.28
N VAL A 177 13.61 -17.95 1.63
CA VAL A 177 12.78 -17.15 2.54
C VAL A 177 13.37 -17.18 3.95
N ARG A 178 13.72 -18.37 4.45
CA ARG A 178 14.40 -18.51 5.75
C ARG A 178 15.80 -17.92 5.74
N VAL A 179 16.54 -18.03 4.63
CA VAL A 179 17.85 -17.37 4.47
C VAL A 179 17.71 -15.87 4.70
N ALA A 180 16.83 -15.20 3.95
CA ALA A 180 16.65 -13.75 4.06
C ALA A 180 16.19 -13.33 5.47
N TYR A 181 15.30 -14.10 6.09
CA TYR A 181 14.82 -13.84 7.44
C TYR A 181 15.95 -13.93 8.48
N HIS A 182 16.64 -15.07 8.56
CA HIS A 182 17.67 -15.28 9.58
C HIS A 182 18.89 -14.38 9.37
N ALA A 183 19.26 -14.10 8.12
CA ALA A 183 20.34 -13.18 7.79
C ALA A 183 20.00 -11.75 8.24
N ARG A 184 18.77 -11.29 8.02
CA ARG A 184 18.30 -9.99 8.52
C ARG A 184 18.35 -9.92 10.05
N VAL A 185 17.82 -10.92 10.75
CA VAL A 185 17.85 -10.94 12.23
C VAL A 185 19.29 -10.95 12.74
N ALA A 186 20.22 -11.64 12.05
CA ALA A 186 21.63 -11.60 12.39
C ALA A 186 22.23 -10.19 12.22
N PHE A 187 21.91 -9.49 11.14
CA PHE A 187 22.37 -8.13 10.88
C PHE A 187 21.75 -7.09 11.85
N ASP A 188 20.45 -7.18 12.11
CA ASP A 188 19.76 -6.31 13.07
C ASP A 188 20.33 -6.47 14.49
N ALA A 189 20.77 -7.68 14.86
CA ALA A 189 21.41 -7.95 16.15
C ALA A 189 22.88 -7.48 16.21
N ASP A 190 23.60 -7.54 15.09
CA ASP A 190 24.98 -7.06 14.97
C ASP A 190 25.20 -6.38 13.61
N PRO A 191 25.01 -5.05 13.53
CA PRO A 191 25.14 -4.29 12.27
C PRO A 191 26.55 -4.30 11.68
N THR A 192 27.56 -4.81 12.39
CA THR A 192 28.92 -4.95 11.84
C THR A 192 29.08 -6.17 10.91
N ARG A 193 28.05 -7.03 10.83
CA ARG A 193 28.01 -8.24 9.99
C ARG A 193 27.57 -7.96 8.56
N GLU A 194 28.44 -7.37 7.77
CA GLU A 194 28.18 -7.18 6.33
C GLU A 194 27.91 -8.51 5.60
N ASP A 195 28.49 -9.63 6.07
CA ASP A 195 28.21 -10.98 5.55
C ASP A 195 26.73 -11.38 5.70
N ALA A 196 26.09 -11.02 6.80
CA ALA A 196 24.67 -11.25 7.03
C ALA A 196 23.81 -10.38 6.11
N LYS A 197 24.16 -9.11 5.91
CA LYS A 197 23.47 -8.20 5.00
C LYS A 197 23.58 -8.65 3.54
N GLU A 198 24.77 -9.06 3.09
CA GLU A 198 24.98 -9.63 1.76
C GLU A 198 24.13 -10.89 1.55
N LEU A 199 24.08 -11.77 2.56
CA LEU A 199 23.28 -12.99 2.52
C LEU A 199 21.77 -12.69 2.52
N GLU A 200 21.32 -11.67 3.25
CA GLU A 200 19.93 -11.18 3.20
C GLU A 200 19.60 -10.73 1.77
N HIS A 201 20.42 -9.87 1.16
CA HIS A 201 20.21 -9.39 -0.19
C HIS A 201 20.17 -10.55 -1.20
N LEU A 202 21.08 -11.52 -1.07
CA LEU A 202 21.07 -12.73 -1.90
C LEU A 202 19.75 -13.52 -1.73
N GLY A 203 19.31 -13.75 -0.49
CA GLY A 203 18.04 -14.42 -0.21
C GLY A 203 16.85 -13.68 -0.82
N GLN A 204 16.76 -12.36 -0.65
CA GLN A 204 15.70 -11.54 -1.24
C GLN A 204 15.68 -11.63 -2.78
N ARG A 205 16.85 -11.62 -3.43
CA ARG A 205 16.97 -11.80 -4.88
C ARG A 205 16.43 -13.16 -5.33
N LYS A 206 16.82 -14.23 -4.62
CA LYS A 206 16.37 -15.59 -4.95
C LYS A 206 14.87 -15.79 -4.74
N VAL A 207 14.29 -15.26 -3.66
CA VAL A 207 12.83 -15.28 -3.45
C VAL A 207 12.10 -14.50 -4.56
N ALA A 208 12.67 -13.39 -5.03
CA ALA A 208 12.11 -12.64 -6.15
C ALA A 208 12.15 -13.46 -7.46
N ASP A 209 13.26 -14.15 -7.74
CA ASP A 209 13.40 -15.05 -8.89
C ASP A 209 12.41 -16.23 -8.82
N ASP A 210 12.24 -16.86 -7.66
CA ASP A 210 11.31 -17.98 -7.47
C ASP A 210 9.86 -17.54 -7.73
N HIS A 211 9.46 -16.37 -7.24
CA HIS A 211 8.13 -15.81 -7.54
C HIS A 211 7.95 -15.48 -9.03
N ARG A 212 9.01 -15.01 -9.69
CA ARG A 212 9.00 -14.74 -11.13
C ARG A 212 8.80 -16.03 -11.92
N GLU A 213 9.52 -17.08 -11.56
CA GLU A 213 9.41 -18.38 -12.24
C GLU A 213 8.04 -19.04 -11.98
N TRP A 214 7.56 -18.98 -10.74
CA TRP A 214 6.21 -19.43 -10.42
C TRP A 214 5.14 -18.66 -11.21
N ALA A 215 5.31 -17.35 -11.39
CA ALA A 215 4.39 -16.56 -12.20
C ALA A 215 4.35 -17.03 -13.66
N ARG A 216 5.51 -17.41 -14.24
CA ARG A 216 5.58 -18.00 -15.59
C ARG A 216 4.90 -19.37 -15.66
N GLN A 217 5.10 -20.23 -14.65
CA GLN A 217 4.41 -21.52 -14.59
C GLN A 217 2.88 -21.35 -14.52
N GLN A 218 2.40 -20.40 -13.72
CA GLN A 218 0.97 -20.06 -13.65
C GLN A 218 0.44 -19.51 -14.97
N GLN A 219 1.25 -18.73 -15.68
CA GLN A 219 0.92 -18.24 -17.02
C GLN A 219 0.79 -19.39 -18.03
N LEU A 220 1.72 -20.36 -18.02
CA LEU A 220 1.64 -21.55 -18.86
C LEU A 220 0.43 -22.43 -18.53
N ALA A 221 -0.01 -22.43 -17.27
CA ALA A 221 -1.22 -23.12 -16.82
C ALA A 221 -2.52 -22.32 -17.06
N SER A 222 -2.47 -21.19 -17.76
CA SER A 222 -3.59 -20.27 -17.98
C SER A 222 -4.26 -19.78 -16.68
N ASN A 223 -3.55 -19.80 -15.54
CA ASN A 223 -4.02 -19.26 -14.28
C ASN A 223 -3.58 -17.80 -14.14
N TRP A 224 -4.19 -16.93 -14.95
CA TRP A 224 -3.84 -15.51 -15.07
C TRP A 224 -3.93 -14.75 -13.74
N GLY A 225 -4.93 -15.05 -12.91
CA GLY A 225 -5.09 -14.44 -11.60
C GLY A 225 -3.97 -14.80 -10.62
N GLY A 226 -3.54 -16.07 -10.63
CA GLY A 226 -2.37 -16.53 -9.88
C GLY A 226 -1.08 -15.89 -10.39
N ALA A 227 -0.85 -15.93 -11.71
CA ALA A 227 0.31 -15.34 -12.36
C ALA A 227 0.47 -13.85 -12.03
N GLY A 228 -0.61 -13.06 -12.13
CA GLY A 228 -0.58 -11.63 -11.82
C GLY A 228 -0.20 -11.32 -10.36
N LYS A 229 -0.71 -12.10 -9.39
CA LYS A 229 -0.32 -11.96 -7.98
C LYS A 229 1.17 -12.26 -7.78
N SER A 230 1.66 -13.32 -8.42
CA SER A 230 3.07 -13.73 -8.31
C SER A 230 4.02 -12.74 -8.98
N TRP A 231 3.69 -12.21 -10.16
CA TRP A 231 4.46 -11.13 -10.81
C TRP A 231 4.54 -9.87 -9.95
N ARG A 232 3.41 -9.46 -9.34
CA ARG A 232 3.38 -8.29 -8.43
C ARG A 232 4.27 -8.51 -7.21
N ARG A 233 4.25 -9.72 -6.64
CA ARG A 233 5.11 -10.07 -5.51
C ARG A 233 6.59 -10.08 -5.92
N ALA A 234 6.91 -10.65 -7.08
CA ALA A 234 8.26 -10.65 -7.64
C ALA A 234 8.77 -9.21 -7.84
N ALA A 235 7.96 -8.31 -8.43
CA ALA A 235 8.30 -6.91 -8.63
C ALA A 235 8.58 -6.17 -7.31
N GLN A 236 7.76 -6.37 -6.27
CA GLN A 236 7.97 -5.75 -4.96
C GLN A 236 9.30 -6.18 -4.32
N LEU A 237 9.63 -7.46 -4.40
CA LEU A 237 10.88 -8.00 -3.85
C LEU A 237 12.08 -7.56 -4.67
N ALA A 238 11.97 -7.59 -6.00
CA ALA A 238 12.98 -7.11 -6.93
C ALA A 238 13.30 -5.63 -6.72
N LYS A 239 12.28 -4.80 -6.45
CA LYS A 239 12.45 -3.38 -6.15
C LYS A 239 13.24 -3.15 -4.87
N LYS A 240 12.95 -3.92 -3.81
CA LYS A 240 13.73 -3.88 -2.56
C LYS A 240 15.18 -4.33 -2.77
N ALA A 241 15.39 -5.30 -3.66
CA ALA A 241 16.71 -5.86 -3.96
C ALA A 241 17.50 -5.11 -5.06
N GLY A 242 16.94 -4.02 -5.61
CA GLY A 242 17.57 -3.21 -6.66
C GLY A 242 17.79 -3.97 -7.98
N LEU A 243 16.88 -4.85 -8.37
CA LEU A 243 16.99 -5.63 -9.60
C LEU A 243 16.47 -4.86 -10.82
N GLU A 244 17.12 -5.02 -11.97
CA GLU A 244 16.82 -4.27 -13.20
C GLU A 244 15.47 -4.67 -13.84
N TRP A 245 15.04 -5.91 -13.64
CA TRP A 245 13.82 -6.45 -14.26
C TRP A 245 12.51 -6.07 -13.55
N VAL A 246 12.53 -5.11 -12.62
CA VAL A 246 11.32 -4.63 -11.90
C VAL A 246 10.25 -4.13 -12.86
N ALA A 247 10.63 -3.29 -13.83
CA ALA A 247 9.69 -2.72 -14.80
C ALA A 247 9.04 -3.79 -15.68
N GLU A 248 9.80 -4.83 -16.05
CA GLU A 248 9.27 -6.00 -16.77
C GLU A 248 8.24 -6.75 -15.94
N ALA A 249 8.55 -7.02 -14.67
CA ALA A 249 7.66 -7.72 -13.76
C ALA A 249 6.36 -6.94 -13.49
N GLU A 250 6.43 -5.62 -13.33
CA GLU A 250 5.25 -4.75 -13.18
C GLU A 250 4.38 -4.78 -14.45
N LYS A 251 4.99 -4.65 -15.63
CA LYS A 251 4.30 -4.76 -16.92
C LYS A 251 3.62 -6.13 -17.10
N ASN A 252 4.29 -7.20 -16.72
CA ASN A 252 3.71 -8.55 -16.78
C ASN A 252 2.56 -8.71 -15.78
N ALA A 253 2.67 -8.16 -14.55
CA ALA A 253 1.58 -8.19 -13.58
C ALA A 253 0.31 -7.51 -14.12
N GLU A 254 0.45 -6.34 -14.75
CA GLU A 254 -0.66 -5.65 -15.40
C GLU A 254 -1.24 -6.42 -16.58
N ALA A 255 -0.40 -7.05 -17.39
CA ALA A 255 -0.84 -7.88 -18.51
C ALA A 255 -1.68 -9.05 -18.01
N MET A 256 -1.21 -9.78 -17.00
CA MET A 256 -1.93 -10.92 -16.41
C MET A 256 -3.24 -10.49 -15.73
N GLU A 257 -3.31 -9.30 -15.15
CA GLU A 257 -4.58 -8.79 -14.60
C GLU A 257 -5.62 -8.52 -15.70
N ARG A 258 -5.20 -8.03 -16.87
CA ARG A 258 -6.09 -7.87 -18.03
C ARG A 258 -6.58 -9.22 -18.54
N GLU A 259 -5.69 -10.22 -18.65
CA GLU A 259 -6.07 -11.59 -19.03
C GLU A 259 -7.06 -12.21 -18.05
N ALA A 260 -6.84 -12.03 -16.73
CA ALA A 260 -7.76 -12.52 -15.71
C ALA A 260 -9.16 -11.89 -15.83
N LYS A 261 -9.23 -10.60 -16.17
CA LYS A 261 -10.50 -9.90 -16.43
C LYS A 261 -11.18 -10.43 -17.70
N ALA A 262 -10.42 -10.67 -18.77
CA ALA A 262 -10.92 -11.27 -20.00
C ALA A 262 -11.52 -12.67 -19.74
N HIS A 263 -10.79 -13.53 -19.03
CA HIS A 263 -11.26 -14.88 -18.66
C HIS A 263 -12.54 -14.87 -17.80
N ALA A 264 -12.65 -13.92 -16.86
CA ALA A 264 -13.89 -13.74 -16.11
C ALA A 264 -15.09 -13.35 -16.99
N LEU A 265 -14.86 -12.55 -18.04
CA LEU A 265 -15.88 -12.22 -19.04
C LEU A 265 -16.23 -13.42 -19.93
N PHE A 266 -15.24 -14.24 -20.29
CA PHE A 266 -15.45 -15.47 -21.06
C PHE A 266 -16.38 -16.44 -20.33
N HIS A 267 -16.13 -16.76 -19.05
CA HIS A 267 -17.01 -17.63 -18.27
C HIS A 267 -18.44 -17.08 -18.14
N ARG A 268 -18.58 -15.75 -18.01
CA ARG A 268 -19.90 -15.10 -18.02
C ARG A 268 -20.57 -15.26 -19.39
N ALA A 269 -19.83 -15.09 -20.48
CA ALA A 269 -20.33 -15.27 -21.84
C ALA A 269 -20.77 -16.71 -22.09
N GLU A 270 -19.97 -17.72 -21.70
CA GLU A 270 -20.33 -19.14 -21.75
C GLU A 270 -21.65 -19.43 -21.04
N THR A 271 -21.82 -18.87 -19.83
CA THR A 271 -23.06 -18.98 -19.07
C THR A 271 -24.24 -18.36 -19.83
N LYS A 272 -24.03 -17.22 -20.50
CA LYS A 272 -25.07 -16.59 -21.35
C LYS A 272 -25.38 -17.39 -22.61
N ILE A 273 -24.38 -18.03 -23.23
CA ILE A 273 -24.56 -18.92 -24.39
C ILE A 273 -25.42 -20.12 -24.00
N SER A 274 -25.09 -20.78 -22.89
CA SER A 274 -25.88 -21.92 -22.36
C SER A 274 -27.32 -21.52 -22.03
N GLY A 275 -27.53 -20.30 -21.54
CA GLY A 275 -28.84 -19.72 -21.30
C GLY A 275 -29.58 -19.20 -22.54
N ARG A 276 -29.03 -19.38 -23.76
CA ARG A 276 -29.57 -18.83 -25.03
C ARG A 276 -29.71 -17.30 -25.05
N TYR A 277 -28.95 -16.59 -24.23
CA TYR A 277 -28.91 -15.12 -24.21
C TYR A 277 -27.79 -14.59 -25.13
N PHE A 278 -27.91 -14.85 -26.43
CA PHE A 278 -26.82 -14.66 -27.40
C PHE A 278 -26.33 -13.21 -27.53
N ASP A 279 -27.24 -12.21 -27.54
CA ASP A 279 -26.84 -10.80 -27.60
C ASP A 279 -25.99 -10.37 -26.40
N LYS A 280 -26.34 -10.87 -25.20
CA LYS A 280 -25.56 -10.60 -23.98
C LYS A 280 -24.20 -11.27 -24.03
N ALA A 281 -24.14 -12.51 -24.54
CA ALA A 281 -22.88 -13.20 -24.74
C ALA A 281 -21.97 -12.44 -25.73
N ARG A 282 -22.51 -11.97 -26.86
CA ARG A 282 -21.77 -11.19 -27.86
C ARG A 282 -21.18 -9.90 -27.29
N LYS A 283 -21.94 -9.17 -26.47
CA LYS A 283 -21.45 -7.98 -25.77
C LYS A 283 -20.29 -8.30 -24.83
N LEU A 284 -20.42 -9.35 -24.01
CA LEU A 284 -19.35 -9.79 -23.10
C LEU A 284 -18.08 -10.20 -23.84
N ILE A 285 -18.22 -10.91 -24.96
CA ILE A 285 -17.09 -11.30 -25.82
C ILE A 285 -16.41 -10.06 -26.42
N ALA A 286 -17.18 -9.09 -26.89
CA ALA A 286 -16.65 -7.83 -27.43
C ALA A 286 -15.94 -6.98 -26.37
N GLU A 287 -16.44 -6.96 -25.13
CA GLU A 287 -15.78 -6.32 -23.99
C GLU A 287 -14.46 -7.01 -23.60
N ALA A 288 -14.38 -8.34 -23.77
CA ALA A 288 -13.20 -9.13 -23.44
C ALA A 288 -12.10 -9.07 -24.51
N ASP A 289 -12.45 -8.87 -25.79
CA ASP A 289 -11.51 -8.80 -26.91
C ASP A 289 -10.31 -7.85 -26.72
N PRO A 290 -10.49 -6.57 -26.32
CA PRO A 290 -9.35 -5.66 -26.13
C PRO A 290 -8.49 -6.00 -24.91
N LEU A 291 -9.01 -6.81 -23.97
CA LEU A 291 -8.30 -7.23 -22.77
C LEU A 291 -7.43 -8.47 -23.02
N CYS A 292 -7.88 -9.36 -23.90
CA CYS A 292 -7.23 -10.62 -24.23
C CYS A 292 -6.10 -10.41 -25.25
N ARG A 293 -4.85 -10.61 -24.85
CA ARG A 293 -3.66 -10.55 -25.71
C ARG A 293 -3.00 -11.91 -25.88
N VAL A 294 -2.94 -12.70 -24.80
CA VAL A 294 -2.21 -13.97 -24.76
C VAL A 294 -3.08 -15.11 -25.26
N ASP A 295 -4.32 -15.24 -24.77
CA ASP A 295 -5.18 -16.40 -25.05
C ASP A 295 -6.18 -16.16 -26.20
N ARG A 296 -5.66 -15.69 -27.34
CA ARG A 296 -6.49 -15.39 -28.53
C ARG A 296 -7.16 -16.64 -29.12
N SER A 297 -6.57 -17.82 -28.93
CA SER A 297 -7.15 -19.10 -29.32
C SER A 297 -8.50 -19.34 -28.63
N TYR A 298 -8.55 -19.21 -27.30
CA TYR A 298 -9.77 -19.47 -26.55
C TYR A 298 -10.88 -18.46 -26.88
N LEU A 299 -10.53 -17.19 -27.09
CA LEU A 299 -11.48 -16.18 -27.58
C LEU A 299 -12.11 -16.58 -28.93
N ASN A 300 -11.29 -17.02 -29.88
CA ASN A 300 -11.76 -17.45 -31.21
C ASN A 300 -12.65 -18.70 -31.11
N GLU A 301 -12.29 -19.65 -30.25
CA GLU A 301 -13.10 -20.85 -29.98
C GLU A 301 -14.45 -20.48 -29.37
N LEU A 302 -14.48 -19.56 -28.41
CA LEU A 302 -15.70 -19.08 -27.79
C LEU A 302 -16.61 -18.34 -28.79
N GLN A 303 -16.04 -17.53 -29.69
CA GLN A 303 -16.79 -16.89 -30.78
C GLN A 303 -17.41 -17.92 -31.73
N ARG A 304 -16.64 -18.95 -32.12
CA ARG A 304 -17.17 -20.06 -32.94
C ARG A 304 -18.25 -20.83 -32.20
N PHE A 305 -18.07 -21.09 -30.91
CA PHE A 305 -19.05 -21.76 -30.07
C PHE A 305 -20.35 -20.96 -29.97
N LEU A 306 -20.28 -19.63 -29.79
CA LEU A 306 -21.44 -18.74 -29.84
C LEU A 306 -22.17 -18.86 -31.18
N LEU A 307 -21.45 -18.72 -32.30
CA LEU A 307 -22.04 -18.78 -33.64
C LEU A 307 -22.73 -20.13 -33.90
N ASN A 308 -22.09 -21.24 -33.52
CA ASN A 308 -22.65 -22.57 -33.66
C ASN A 308 -23.94 -22.75 -32.82
N ARG A 309 -23.97 -22.18 -31.61
CA ARG A 309 -25.16 -22.23 -30.73
C ARG A 309 -26.29 -21.34 -31.22
N GLU A 310 -25.99 -20.14 -31.71
CA GLU A 310 -26.98 -19.26 -32.37
C GLU A 310 -27.63 -19.97 -33.56
N ARG A 311 -26.81 -20.57 -34.43
CA ARG A 311 -27.27 -21.33 -35.60
C ARG A 311 -28.11 -22.54 -35.21
N ALA A 312 -27.69 -23.32 -34.21
CA ALA A 312 -28.45 -24.46 -33.73
C ALA A 312 -29.83 -24.04 -33.18
N ALA A 313 -29.89 -22.95 -32.42
CA ALA A 313 -31.16 -22.42 -31.90
C ALA A 313 -32.08 -21.91 -33.02
N ALA A 314 -31.52 -21.30 -34.07
CA ALA A 314 -32.27 -20.86 -35.23
C ALA A 314 -32.82 -22.05 -36.05
N LEU A 315 -32.04 -23.11 -36.24
CA LEU A 315 -32.49 -24.36 -36.85
C LEU A 315 -33.64 -25.00 -36.05
N GLU A 316 -33.52 -25.07 -34.72
CA GLU A 316 -34.58 -25.56 -33.84
C GLU A 316 -35.86 -24.72 -33.98
N ALA A 317 -35.76 -23.39 -33.98
CA ALA A 317 -36.90 -22.51 -34.16
C ALA A 317 -37.58 -22.65 -35.54
N ALA A 318 -36.80 -22.87 -36.60
CA ALA A 318 -37.30 -23.16 -37.94
C ALA A 318 -38.04 -24.50 -37.96
N HIS A 319 -37.47 -25.52 -37.33
CA HIS A 319 -38.07 -26.84 -37.20
C HIS A 319 -39.39 -26.81 -36.42
N LEU A 320 -39.43 -26.10 -35.28
CA LEU A 320 -40.66 -25.91 -34.50
C LEU A 320 -41.75 -25.18 -35.30
N SER A 321 -41.39 -24.20 -36.14
CA SER A 321 -42.35 -23.53 -37.02
C SER A 321 -42.90 -24.48 -38.10
N MET A 322 -42.08 -25.40 -38.59
CA MET A 322 -42.49 -26.46 -39.51
C MET A 322 -43.44 -27.46 -38.84
N LEU A 323 -43.13 -27.91 -37.62
CA LEU A 323 -43.99 -28.79 -36.82
C LEU A 323 -45.33 -28.14 -36.43
N ALA A 324 -45.34 -26.82 -36.26
CA ALA A 324 -46.56 -26.04 -36.04
C ALA A 324 -47.34 -25.77 -37.35
N TYR A 325 -46.97 -26.41 -38.46
CA TYR A 325 -47.56 -26.24 -39.80
C TYR A 325 -47.53 -24.81 -40.34
N ASN A 326 -46.66 -23.94 -39.81
CA ASN A 326 -46.44 -22.58 -40.33
C ASN A 326 -45.31 -22.60 -41.37
N LEU A 327 -45.61 -23.19 -42.52
CA LEU A 327 -44.63 -23.46 -43.57
C LEU A 327 -43.99 -22.21 -44.16
N GLU A 328 -44.72 -21.10 -44.30
CA GLU A 328 -44.16 -19.86 -44.83
C GLU A 328 -43.09 -19.27 -43.89
N LYS A 329 -43.36 -19.28 -42.58
CA LYS A 329 -42.38 -18.84 -41.57
C LYS A 329 -41.17 -19.77 -41.54
N ALA A 330 -41.40 -21.09 -41.54
CA ALA A 330 -40.32 -22.08 -41.58
C ALA A 330 -39.45 -21.92 -42.84
N LEU A 331 -40.07 -21.72 -44.01
CA LEU A 331 -39.37 -21.48 -45.27
C LEU A 331 -38.49 -20.24 -45.18
N LYS A 332 -39.03 -19.11 -44.67
CA LYS A 332 -38.26 -17.88 -44.50
C LYS A 332 -37.05 -18.09 -43.57
N GLN A 333 -37.24 -18.81 -42.47
CA GLN A 333 -36.17 -19.10 -41.49
C GLN A 333 -35.10 -20.03 -42.08
N TYR A 334 -35.47 -21.16 -42.69
CA TYR A 334 -34.52 -22.07 -43.34
C TYR A 334 -33.79 -21.42 -44.52
N THR A 335 -34.46 -20.55 -45.28
CA THR A 335 -33.83 -19.80 -46.38
C THR A 335 -32.78 -18.81 -45.86
N ALA A 336 -33.05 -18.14 -44.74
CA ALA A 336 -32.04 -17.27 -44.11
C ALA A 336 -30.83 -18.10 -43.66
N LEU A 337 -31.06 -19.25 -43.02
CA LEU A 337 -30.00 -20.16 -42.57
C LEU A 337 -29.16 -20.73 -43.72
N ALA A 338 -29.79 -21.09 -44.84
CA ALA A 338 -29.10 -21.58 -46.03
C ALA A 338 -28.25 -20.51 -46.73
N LYS A 339 -28.50 -19.22 -46.49
CA LYS A 339 -27.67 -18.11 -47.01
C LYS A 339 -26.44 -17.85 -46.13
N GLU A 340 -26.55 -18.09 -44.84
CA GLU A 340 -25.49 -17.81 -43.86
C GLU A 340 -24.37 -18.87 -43.85
N GLY A 341 -24.61 -20.04 -44.45
CA GLY A 341 -23.57 -21.05 -44.63
C GLY A 341 -24.00 -22.23 -45.50
N ASP A 342 -23.02 -23.07 -45.84
CA ASP A 342 -23.20 -24.28 -46.63
C ASP A 342 -23.82 -25.42 -45.78
N ASP A 343 -25.04 -25.21 -45.29
CA ASP A 343 -25.81 -26.28 -44.63
C ASP A 343 -26.64 -27.03 -45.66
N GLY A 344 -26.15 -28.20 -46.09
CA GLY A 344 -26.93 -29.10 -46.93
C GLY A 344 -28.33 -29.36 -46.35
N THR A 345 -28.43 -29.47 -45.02
CA THR A 345 -29.68 -29.74 -44.31
C THR A 345 -30.71 -28.61 -44.47
N ALA A 346 -30.29 -27.36 -44.31
CA ALA A 346 -31.20 -26.22 -44.43
C ALA A 346 -31.67 -26.05 -45.88
N ALA A 347 -30.76 -26.21 -46.85
CA ALA A 347 -31.09 -26.13 -48.27
C ALA A 347 -32.06 -27.23 -48.72
N GLU A 348 -31.90 -28.46 -48.22
CA GLU A 348 -32.84 -29.55 -48.45
C GLU A 348 -34.22 -29.25 -47.86
N LYS A 349 -34.29 -28.75 -46.63
CA LYS A 349 -35.56 -28.36 -46.00
C LYS A 349 -36.26 -27.22 -46.71
N VAL A 350 -35.52 -26.25 -47.26
CA VAL A 350 -36.09 -25.22 -48.14
C VAL A 350 -36.80 -25.86 -49.34
N LYS A 351 -36.15 -26.80 -50.04
CA LYS A 351 -36.74 -27.48 -51.20
C LYS A 351 -37.99 -28.29 -50.81
N GLU A 352 -37.94 -29.02 -49.70
CA GLU A 352 -39.05 -29.80 -49.16
C GLU A 352 -40.27 -28.91 -48.87
N ILE A 353 -40.07 -27.80 -48.14
CA ILE A 353 -41.15 -26.88 -47.77
C ILE A 353 -41.72 -26.17 -49.02
N GLN A 354 -40.87 -25.78 -49.98
CA GLN A 354 -41.32 -25.18 -51.24
C GLN A 354 -42.21 -26.14 -52.04
N ALA A 355 -41.83 -27.41 -52.15
CA ALA A 355 -42.64 -28.42 -52.84
C ALA A 355 -44.01 -28.62 -52.15
N ALA A 356 -44.04 -28.66 -50.82
CA ALA A 356 -45.28 -28.77 -50.06
C ALA A 356 -46.21 -27.55 -50.27
N LEU A 357 -45.66 -26.33 -50.21
CA LEU A 357 -46.41 -25.10 -50.45
C LEU A 357 -46.94 -25.00 -51.89
N GLN A 358 -46.16 -25.44 -52.88
CA GLN A 358 -46.57 -25.48 -54.28
C GLN A 358 -47.75 -26.45 -54.48
N LYS A 359 -47.68 -27.66 -53.89
CA LYS A 359 -48.77 -28.63 -53.92
C LYS A 359 -50.06 -28.06 -53.31
N CYS A 360 -49.95 -27.39 -52.15
CA CYS A 360 -51.10 -26.72 -51.53
C CYS A 360 -51.67 -25.61 -52.41
N GLY A 361 -50.81 -24.85 -53.10
CA GLY A 361 -51.22 -23.81 -54.03
C GLY A 361 -52.04 -24.36 -55.20
N GLN A 362 -51.63 -25.48 -55.77
CA GLN A 362 -52.36 -26.15 -56.85
C GLN A 362 -53.74 -26.64 -56.38
N LEU A 363 -53.80 -27.37 -55.26
CA LEU A 363 -55.06 -27.82 -54.66
C LEU A 363 -55.98 -26.63 -54.34
N TYR A 364 -55.41 -25.51 -53.89
CA TYR A 364 -56.16 -24.31 -53.59
C TYR A 364 -56.82 -23.71 -54.83
N GLU A 365 -56.08 -23.56 -55.93
CA GLU A 365 -56.61 -23.05 -57.18
C GLU A 365 -57.70 -23.95 -57.76
N GLU A 366 -57.54 -25.27 -57.68
CA GLU A 366 -58.54 -26.24 -58.12
C GLU A 366 -59.83 -26.16 -57.31
N ALA A 367 -59.71 -26.06 -55.98
CA ALA A 367 -60.85 -25.93 -55.09
C ALA A 367 -61.59 -24.60 -55.28
N ALA A 368 -60.85 -23.50 -55.49
CA ALA A 368 -61.43 -22.19 -55.81
C ALA A 368 -62.19 -22.22 -57.15
N LYS A 369 -61.64 -22.88 -58.19
CA LYS A 369 -62.33 -23.07 -59.48
C LYS A 369 -63.61 -23.91 -59.32
N ALA A 370 -63.56 -24.99 -58.54
CA ALA A 370 -64.74 -25.82 -58.27
C ALA A 370 -65.84 -25.02 -57.53
N GLN A 371 -65.45 -24.22 -56.52
CA GLN A 371 -66.37 -23.35 -55.79
C GLN A 371 -67.02 -22.29 -56.70
N ALA A 372 -66.24 -21.65 -57.58
CA ALA A 372 -66.75 -20.67 -58.53
C ALA A 372 -67.69 -21.30 -59.58
N GLY A 373 -67.46 -22.57 -59.94
CA GLY A 373 -68.32 -23.34 -60.85
C GLY A 373 -69.58 -23.95 -60.20
N GLY A 374 -69.78 -23.74 -58.89
CA GLY A 374 -70.94 -24.27 -58.15
C GLY A 374 -70.80 -25.71 -57.65
N ASP A 375 -69.67 -26.38 -57.89
CA ASP A 375 -69.39 -27.72 -57.37
C ASP A 375 -68.80 -27.63 -55.94
N LEU A 376 -69.69 -27.33 -54.99
CA LEU A 376 -69.31 -27.13 -53.58
C LEU A 376 -68.79 -28.41 -52.93
N ALA A 377 -69.25 -29.59 -53.36
CA ALA A 377 -68.81 -30.87 -52.82
C ALA A 377 -67.33 -31.13 -53.15
N LYS A 378 -66.93 -30.94 -54.42
CA LYS A 378 -65.53 -31.07 -54.83
C LYS A 378 -64.63 -30.00 -54.21
N ALA A 379 -65.10 -28.76 -54.13
CA ALA A 379 -64.35 -27.71 -53.46
C ALA A 379 -64.06 -28.06 -51.99
N ARG A 380 -65.07 -28.55 -51.28
CA ARG A 380 -64.96 -28.94 -49.87
C ARG A 380 -64.00 -30.10 -49.65
N SER A 381 -64.00 -31.13 -50.52
CA SER A 381 -63.05 -32.25 -50.39
C SER A 381 -61.60 -31.81 -50.57
N LEU A 382 -61.35 -30.94 -51.55
CA LEU A 382 -60.01 -30.39 -51.79
C LEU A 382 -59.56 -29.48 -50.63
N TRP A 383 -60.46 -28.65 -50.09
CA TRP A 383 -60.19 -27.89 -48.87
C TRP A 383 -59.86 -28.79 -47.68
N GLN A 384 -60.57 -29.91 -47.53
CA GLN A 384 -60.28 -30.89 -46.48
C GLN A 384 -58.90 -31.53 -46.66
N GLU A 385 -58.48 -31.86 -47.88
CA GLU A 385 -57.15 -32.42 -48.16
C GLU A 385 -56.03 -31.43 -47.81
N ILE A 386 -56.20 -30.15 -48.16
CA ILE A 386 -55.25 -29.10 -47.76
C ILE A 386 -55.22 -28.97 -46.23
N LEU A 387 -56.35 -28.98 -45.54
CA LEU A 387 -56.39 -28.87 -44.07
C LEU A 387 -55.82 -30.10 -43.35
N ALA A 388 -55.96 -31.29 -43.95
CA ALA A 388 -55.41 -32.53 -43.39
C ALA A 388 -53.87 -32.53 -43.40
N THR A 389 -53.27 -31.83 -44.36
CA THR A 389 -51.81 -31.74 -44.51
C THR A 389 -51.24 -30.46 -43.91
N HIS A 390 -51.97 -29.35 -44.04
CA HIS A 390 -51.58 -28.00 -43.63
C HIS A 390 -52.76 -27.21 -43.05
N PRO A 391 -53.07 -27.40 -41.75
CA PRO A 391 -54.27 -26.83 -41.09
C PRO A 391 -54.36 -25.29 -41.12
N HIS A 392 -53.26 -24.59 -41.40
CA HIS A 392 -53.17 -23.13 -41.36
C HIS A 392 -52.83 -22.51 -42.73
N TYR A 393 -53.05 -23.24 -43.83
CA TYR A 393 -52.75 -22.73 -45.17
C TYR A 393 -53.75 -21.63 -45.59
N LYS A 394 -53.25 -20.38 -45.71
CA LYS A 394 -54.03 -19.20 -46.14
C LYS A 394 -55.38 -19.08 -45.39
N ASP A 395 -56.47 -18.84 -46.12
CA ASP A 395 -57.85 -18.70 -45.66
C ASP A 395 -58.68 -20.00 -45.81
N VAL A 396 -58.03 -21.12 -46.12
CA VAL A 396 -58.69 -22.42 -46.31
C VAL A 396 -59.57 -22.83 -45.11
N PRO A 397 -59.16 -22.64 -43.83
CA PRO A 397 -60.04 -22.96 -42.70
C PRO A 397 -61.38 -22.22 -42.75
N ALA A 398 -61.37 -20.95 -43.16
CA ALA A 398 -62.57 -20.13 -43.27
C ALA A 398 -63.43 -20.56 -44.47
N LEU A 399 -62.80 -20.84 -45.62
CA LEU A 399 -63.49 -21.32 -46.83
C LEU A 399 -64.14 -22.70 -46.60
N PHE A 400 -63.44 -23.60 -45.91
CA PHE A 400 -63.98 -24.91 -45.52
C PHE A 400 -65.19 -24.77 -44.58
N ALA A 401 -65.11 -23.89 -43.58
CA ALA A 401 -66.23 -23.65 -42.68
C ALA A 401 -67.44 -22.99 -43.39
N ALA A 402 -67.20 -22.14 -44.39
CA ALA A 402 -68.25 -21.48 -45.16
C ALA A 402 -69.00 -22.46 -46.08
N THR A 403 -68.29 -23.35 -46.77
CA THR A 403 -68.88 -24.38 -47.65
C THR A 403 -69.75 -25.38 -46.88
N GLY A 404 -69.51 -25.58 -45.58
CA GLY A 404 -70.33 -26.45 -44.75
C GLY A 404 -71.68 -25.88 -44.29
N LYS A 405 -71.89 -24.57 -44.40
CA LYS A 405 -73.16 -23.92 -43.98
C LYS A 405 -74.21 -23.85 -45.07
N THR A 406 -73.82 -24.01 -46.33
CA THR A 406 -74.72 -23.90 -47.50
C THR A 406 -75.58 -25.14 -47.74
N ASP A 407 -75.18 -26.30 -47.23
CA ASP A 407 -75.95 -27.56 -47.38
C ASP A 407 -77.07 -27.74 -46.32
N ALA A 408 -77.23 -26.78 -45.40
CA ALA A 408 -78.19 -26.86 -44.28
C ALA A 408 -79.45 -25.98 -44.46
N LYS A 409 -79.73 -25.53 -45.69
CA LYS A 409 -81.00 -24.89 -46.09
C LYS A 409 -81.65 -25.74 -47.17
#